data_AF-A0A2V8Q8E2-F1
#
_entry.id   AF-A0A2V8Q8E2-F1
#
_cell.length_a   1.000
_cell.length_b   1.000
_cell.length_c   1.000
_cell.angle_alpha   90.00
_cell.angle_beta   90.00
_cell.angle_gamma   90.00
#
_symmetry.space_group_name_H-M   'P 1'
#
loop_
_entity.id
_entity.type
_entity.pdbx_description
1 polymer ?
#
loop_
_entity_poly.entity_id
_entity_poly.type
_entity_poly.pdbx_seq_one_letter_code
_entity_poly.pdbx_strand_id
1 'polypeptide(L)'
;IGFVHRATPDADIYFVANTTNQKQHLTAKFRVSGMKAESWNPFDGSVKGVQVGPDSSVPLELEPYGSRLVIFSKRNLAVPVASAALASPIDLSSGWRVAFGAASPTLWDTLKSWADSDATRYYSGVATYEKEINVPTNWITKDLPGFWRRNSAARAKFAKRHAGLA
;
A
#
# COMPACT_ATOMS: atom_id res chain seq x y z
N ILE A 1 -17.89 9.38 4.96
CA ILE A 1 -16.66 9.92 5.58
C ILE A 1 -16.96 10.22 7.02
N GLY A 2 -16.23 9.63 7.95
CA GLY A 2 -16.29 9.95 9.38
C GLY A 2 -15.01 10.65 9.82
N PHE A 3 -15.08 11.45 10.87
CA PHE A 3 -13.88 12.00 11.49
C PHE A 3 -14.03 12.18 13.00
N VAL A 4 -12.88 12.19 13.69
CA VAL A 4 -12.75 12.57 15.10
C VAL A 4 -11.63 13.61 15.20
N HIS A 5 -11.80 14.59 16.08
CA HIS A 5 -10.80 15.64 16.36
C HIS A 5 -10.34 15.57 17.81
N ARG A 6 -9.04 15.74 18.01
CA ARG A 6 -8.40 15.89 19.32
C ARG A 6 -7.44 17.06 19.27
N ALA A 7 -7.58 17.99 20.20
CA ALA A 7 -6.63 19.06 20.41
C ALA A 7 -5.66 18.72 21.56
N THR A 8 -4.44 19.21 21.43
CA THR A 8 -3.38 19.16 22.44
C THR A 8 -2.73 20.55 22.53
N PRO A 9 -1.87 20.83 23.52
CA PRO A 9 -1.17 22.12 23.58
C PRO A 9 -0.34 22.44 22.32
N ASP A 10 0.13 21.43 21.59
CA ASP A 10 1.07 21.59 20.48
C ASP A 10 0.50 21.24 19.10
N ALA A 11 -0.70 20.65 19.05
CA ALA A 11 -1.27 20.16 17.80
C ALA A 11 -2.79 19.97 17.81
N ASP A 12 -3.38 20.16 16.63
CA ASP A 12 -4.72 19.69 16.26
C ASP A 12 -4.62 18.41 15.45
N ILE A 13 -5.28 17.35 15.92
CA ILE A 13 -5.19 16.00 15.35
C ILE A 13 -6.57 15.59 14.87
N TYR A 14 -6.68 15.29 13.57
CA TYR A 14 -7.90 14.78 12.96
C TYR A 14 -7.68 13.36 12.46
N PHE A 15 -8.47 12.41 12.96
CA PHE A 15 -8.60 11.09 12.35
C PHE A 15 -9.73 11.16 11.31
N VAL A 16 -9.44 10.89 10.04
CA VAL A 16 -10.41 10.90 8.94
C VAL A 16 -10.48 9.50 8.35
N ALA A 17 -11.69 8.94 8.28
CA ALA A 17 -11.93 7.60 7.79
C ALA A 17 -12.95 7.58 6.64
N ASN A 18 -12.60 6.82 5.61
CA ASN A 18 -13.55 6.39 4.62
C ASN A 18 -14.39 5.24 5.20
N THR A 19 -15.70 5.41 5.26
CA THR A 19 -16.63 4.42 5.80
C THR A 19 -17.33 3.62 4.69
N THR A 20 -16.90 3.78 3.44
CA THR A 20 -17.48 3.12 2.27
C THR A 20 -16.50 2.11 1.68
N ASN A 21 -17.02 1.20 0.87
CA ASN A 21 -16.22 0.25 0.07
C ASN A 21 -15.70 0.86 -1.24
N GLN A 22 -15.80 2.18 -1.42
CA GLN A 22 -15.37 2.89 -2.62
C GLN A 22 -14.26 3.87 -2.28
N LYS A 23 -13.27 3.99 -3.16
CA LYS A 23 -12.23 5.00 -3.04
C LYS A 23 -12.83 6.41 -3.01
N GLN A 24 -12.28 7.28 -2.18
CA GLN A 24 -12.77 8.65 -2.00
C GLN A 24 -11.67 9.67 -2.27
N HIS A 25 -11.96 10.63 -3.14
CA HIS A 25 -11.15 11.82 -3.38
C HIS A 25 -11.94 13.03 -2.88
N LEU A 26 -11.39 13.76 -1.92
CA LEU A 26 -12.09 14.88 -1.30
C LEU A 26 -11.12 15.97 -0.84
N THR A 27 -11.63 17.19 -0.77
CA THR A 27 -10.93 18.31 -0.16
C THR A 27 -11.55 18.59 1.19
N ALA A 28 -10.86 18.24 2.27
CA ALA A 28 -11.33 18.45 3.63
C ALA A 28 -10.94 19.85 4.11
N LYS A 29 -11.89 20.59 4.70
CA LYS A 29 -11.62 21.90 5.32
C LYS A 29 -11.50 21.72 6.83
N PHE A 30 -10.43 22.26 7.41
CA PHE A 30 -10.12 22.14 8.84
C PHE A 30 -10.27 23.50 9.52
N ARG A 31 -10.75 23.49 10.77
CA ARG A 31 -10.91 24.71 11.59
C ARG A 31 -9.62 25.04 12.35
N VAL A 32 -8.52 25.15 11.61
CA VAL A 32 -7.19 25.51 12.12
C VAL A 32 -6.67 26.66 11.26
N SER A 33 -5.89 27.61 11.79
CA SER A 33 -5.36 28.74 11.02
C SER A 33 -3.85 28.86 11.14
N GLY A 34 -3.18 29.21 10.03
CA GLY A 34 -1.74 29.53 10.01
C GLY A 34 -0.78 28.37 10.28
N MET A 35 -1.26 27.13 10.39
CA MET A 35 -0.43 25.95 10.70
C MET A 35 -0.13 25.11 9.46
N LYS A 36 1.01 24.40 9.51
CA LYS A 36 1.35 23.36 8.53
C LYS A 36 0.70 22.04 8.94
N ALA A 37 0.46 21.18 7.95
CA ALA A 37 -0.17 19.87 8.18
C ALA A 37 0.73 18.71 7.76
N GLU A 38 0.60 17.62 8.49
CA GLU A 38 1.19 16.33 8.19
C GLU A 38 0.08 15.29 7.97
N SER A 39 0.32 14.32 7.10
CA SER A 39 -0.57 13.20 6.81
C SER A 39 0.08 11.89 7.18
N TRP A 40 -0.43 11.25 8.22
CA TRP A 40 0.10 10.02 8.77
C TRP A 40 -0.76 8.84 8.33
N ASN A 41 -0.11 7.78 7.86
CA ASN A 41 -0.75 6.50 7.57
C ASN A 41 -0.72 5.61 8.82
N PRO A 42 -1.87 5.28 9.43
CA PRO A 42 -1.87 4.38 10.58
C PRO A 42 -1.53 2.94 10.20
N PHE A 43 -1.63 2.56 8.91
CA PHE A 43 -1.38 1.19 8.45
C PHE A 43 0.11 0.86 8.35
N ASP A 44 0.93 1.75 7.79
CA ASP A 44 2.36 1.53 7.54
C ASP A 44 3.28 2.49 8.32
N GLY A 45 2.72 3.44 9.06
CA GLY A 45 3.49 4.44 9.83
C GLY A 45 4.10 5.56 8.99
N SER A 46 3.85 5.62 7.68
CA SER A 46 4.39 6.68 6.82
C SER A 46 3.85 8.05 7.18
N VAL A 47 4.75 9.04 7.24
CA VAL A 47 4.45 10.43 7.55
C VAL A 47 4.96 11.32 6.43
N LYS A 48 4.12 12.25 5.95
CA LYS A 48 4.49 13.23 4.94
C LYS A 48 3.87 14.59 5.23
N GLY A 49 4.57 15.67 4.86
CA GLY A 49 3.97 17.00 4.83
C GLY A 49 2.85 17.07 3.78
N VAL A 50 1.84 17.91 4.01
CA VAL A 50 0.74 18.12 3.07
C VAL A 50 0.57 19.60 2.78
N GLN A 51 0.24 19.91 1.53
CA GLN A 51 -0.15 21.25 1.15
C GLN A 51 -1.47 21.63 1.83
N VAL A 52 -1.45 22.73 2.57
CA VAL A 52 -2.63 23.35 3.18
C VAL A 52 -3.01 24.56 2.31
N GLY A 53 -4.25 24.57 1.82
CA GLY A 53 -4.79 25.69 1.07
C GLY A 53 -5.12 26.92 1.95
N PRO A 54 -5.49 28.06 1.35
CA PRO A 54 -5.75 29.31 2.07
C PRO A 54 -6.87 29.19 3.11
N ASP A 55 -7.89 28.36 2.86
CA ASP A 55 -9.01 28.09 3.77
C ASP A 55 -8.74 26.90 4.71
N SER A 56 -7.48 26.57 4.96
CA SER A 56 -7.08 25.35 5.68
C SER A 56 -7.67 24.07 5.07
N SER A 57 -7.73 24.05 3.74
CA SER A 57 -8.18 22.90 2.97
C SER A 57 -7.02 21.95 2.68
N VAL A 58 -7.26 20.65 2.81
CA VAL A 58 -6.28 19.60 2.52
C VAL A 58 -6.92 18.58 1.57
N PRO A 59 -6.32 18.29 0.41
CA PRO A 59 -6.77 17.21 -0.45
C PRO A 59 -6.42 15.87 0.20
N LEU A 60 -7.41 14.98 0.26
CA LEU A 60 -7.30 13.64 0.82
C LEU A 60 -7.75 12.61 -0.21
N GLU A 61 -6.99 11.52 -0.26
CA GLU A 61 -7.29 10.33 -1.02
C GLU A 61 -7.31 9.16 -0.04
N LEU A 62 -8.46 8.50 0.05
CA LEU A 62 -8.69 7.40 0.98
C LEU A 62 -9.16 6.18 0.19
N GLU A 63 -8.44 5.07 0.35
CA GLU A 63 -8.86 3.77 -0.16
C GLU A 63 -10.20 3.32 0.47
N PRO A 64 -10.89 2.32 -0.10
CA PRO A 64 -12.02 1.66 0.55
C PRO A 64 -11.69 1.30 2.01
N TYR A 65 -12.50 1.77 2.94
CA TYR A 65 -12.27 1.60 4.39
C TYR A 65 -10.92 2.13 4.92
N GLY A 66 -10.20 2.91 4.11
CA GLY A 66 -8.93 3.53 4.46
C GLY A 66 -9.10 4.72 5.39
N SER A 67 -8.05 5.04 6.14
CA SER A 67 -8.03 6.18 7.06
C SER A 67 -6.69 6.92 7.03
N ARG A 68 -6.71 8.15 7.55
CA ARG A 68 -5.54 9.01 7.66
C ARG A 68 -5.64 9.85 8.92
N LEU A 69 -4.50 10.10 9.57
CA LEU A 69 -4.42 11.22 10.51
C LEU A 69 -3.93 12.47 9.76
N VAL A 70 -4.61 13.59 9.97
CA VAL A 70 -4.18 14.91 9.54
C VAL A 70 -3.83 15.70 10.79
N ILE A 71 -2.55 16.05 10.93
CA ILE A 71 -2.02 16.69 12.13
C ILE A 71 -1.53 18.08 11.78
N PHE A 72 -2.09 19.09 12.41
CA PHE A 72 -1.61 20.46 12.34
C PHE A 72 -0.73 20.74 13.56
N SER A 73 0.54 21.07 13.34
CA SER A 73 1.48 21.37 14.41
C SER A 73 2.49 22.44 13.97
N LYS A 74 3.40 22.84 14.87
CA LYS A 74 4.53 23.73 14.53
C LYS A 74 5.59 23.04 13.67
N ARG A 75 5.55 21.71 13.53
CA ARG A 75 6.47 20.97 12.68
C ARG A 75 6.23 21.31 11.21
N ASN A 76 7.33 21.38 10.47
CA ASN A 76 7.31 21.65 9.04
C ASN A 76 8.04 20.53 8.31
N LEU A 77 7.27 19.58 7.77
CA LEU A 77 7.81 18.55 6.88
C LEU A 77 7.70 19.01 5.43
N ALA A 78 8.69 18.64 4.63
CA ALA A 78 8.63 18.84 3.19
C ALA A 78 7.37 18.17 2.63
N VAL A 79 6.63 18.93 1.82
CA VAL A 79 5.54 18.36 1.03
C VAL A 79 6.19 17.60 -0.12
N PRO A 80 5.95 16.28 -0.26
CA PRO A 80 6.47 15.54 -1.39
C PRO A 80 5.95 16.16 -2.67
N VAL A 81 6.87 16.62 -3.52
CA VAL A 81 6.53 16.98 -4.90
C VAL A 81 6.15 15.69 -5.60
N ALA A 82 5.09 15.71 -6.42
CA ALA A 82 4.63 14.54 -7.17
C ALA A 82 5.84 13.84 -7.82
N SER A 83 6.08 12.59 -7.43
CA SER A 83 7.23 11.83 -7.90
C SER A 83 7.07 11.55 -9.40
N ALA A 84 8.21 11.56 -10.09
CA ALA A 84 8.34 11.36 -11.53
C ALA A 84 7.60 10.12 -12.04
N ALA A 85 7.35 10.12 -13.36
CA ALA A 85 6.66 9.07 -14.10
C ALA A 85 6.98 7.66 -13.59
N LEU A 86 5.93 6.89 -13.29
CA LEU A 86 6.05 5.49 -12.91
C LEU A 86 6.84 4.77 -13.99
N ALA A 87 7.81 3.96 -13.58
CA ALA A 87 8.52 3.11 -14.51
C ALA A 87 7.57 2.08 -15.13
N SER A 88 7.90 1.61 -16.34
CA SER A 88 7.08 0.64 -17.06
C SER A 88 6.80 -0.60 -16.20
N PRO A 89 5.53 -1.01 -16.04
CA PRO A 89 5.19 -2.17 -15.24
C PRO A 89 5.88 -3.45 -15.73
N ILE A 90 6.29 -4.32 -14.80
CA ILE A 90 6.74 -5.68 -15.13
C ILE A 90 5.50 -6.58 -15.18
N ASP A 91 5.36 -7.36 -16.25
CA ASP A 91 4.24 -8.30 -16.36
C ASP A 91 4.42 -9.51 -15.43
N LEU A 92 3.50 -9.63 -14.47
CA LEU A 92 3.43 -10.70 -13.48
C LEU A 92 2.27 -11.67 -13.73
N SER A 93 1.62 -11.65 -14.90
CA SER A 93 0.42 -12.46 -15.17
C SER A 93 0.68 -13.96 -15.33
N SER A 94 1.90 -14.34 -15.76
CA SER A 94 2.24 -15.69 -16.21
C SER A 94 3.52 -16.27 -15.58
N GLY A 95 3.77 -17.56 -15.79
CA GLY A 95 5.06 -18.21 -15.49
C GLY A 95 5.34 -18.41 -14.00
N TRP A 96 4.31 -18.70 -13.21
CA TRP A 96 4.42 -18.90 -11.77
C TRP A 96 4.64 -20.37 -11.42
N ARG A 97 5.55 -20.66 -10.50
CA ARG A 97 5.64 -21.96 -9.83
C ARG A 97 4.81 -21.90 -8.57
N VAL A 98 3.76 -22.71 -8.49
CA VAL A 98 2.78 -22.70 -7.39
C VAL A 98 2.82 -24.04 -6.65
N ALA A 99 3.06 -24.00 -5.35
CA ALA A 99 3.04 -25.16 -4.47
C ALA A 99 1.99 -24.99 -3.37
N PHE A 100 1.11 -25.98 -3.21
CA PHE A 100 0.11 -26.02 -2.15
C PHE A 100 0.63 -26.88 -0.99
N GLY A 101 0.83 -26.28 0.17
CA GLY A 101 1.37 -26.99 1.34
C GLY A 101 2.78 -27.52 1.10
N ALA A 102 3.01 -28.80 1.36
CA ALA A 102 4.29 -29.47 1.13
C ALA A 102 4.41 -30.13 -0.26
N ALA A 103 3.43 -29.91 -1.16
CA ALA A 103 3.46 -30.49 -2.49
C ALA A 103 4.56 -29.88 -3.37
N SER A 104 5.00 -30.63 -4.38
CA SER A 104 5.92 -30.12 -5.40
C SER A 104 5.30 -28.96 -6.19
N PRO A 105 6.05 -27.91 -6.52
CA PRO A 105 5.53 -26.78 -7.30
C PRO A 105 5.14 -27.17 -8.72
N THR A 106 3.96 -26.73 -9.17
CA THR A 106 3.48 -26.86 -10.55
C THR A 106 3.61 -25.53 -11.28
N LEU A 107 3.98 -25.56 -12.56
CA LEU A 107 4.05 -24.35 -13.40
C LEU A 107 2.63 -23.92 -13.81
N TRP A 108 2.33 -22.64 -13.63
CA TRP A 108 1.08 -22.00 -14.03
C TRP A 108 1.38 -20.90 -15.05
N ASP A 109 0.86 -21.09 -16.27
CA ASP A 109 0.99 -20.11 -17.35
C ASP A 109 0.11 -18.87 -17.13
N THR A 110 -0.96 -19.01 -16.35
CA THR A 110 -1.84 -17.90 -15.96
C THR A 110 -2.30 -18.09 -14.51
N LEU A 111 -2.28 -17.01 -13.72
CA LEU A 111 -2.86 -17.03 -12.38
C LEU A 111 -4.39 -17.18 -12.45
N LYS A 112 -4.94 -18.13 -11.69
CA LYS A 112 -6.37 -18.41 -11.60
C LYS A 112 -6.83 -18.58 -10.14
N SER A 113 -8.13 -18.47 -9.89
CA SER A 113 -8.69 -18.73 -8.56
C SER A 113 -8.49 -20.19 -8.18
N TRP A 114 -8.26 -20.46 -6.89
CA TRP A 114 -8.19 -21.84 -6.38
C TRP A 114 -9.54 -22.55 -6.52
N ALA A 115 -10.63 -21.79 -6.45
CA ALA A 115 -12.00 -22.27 -6.56
C ALA A 115 -12.34 -22.81 -7.96
N ASP A 116 -11.59 -22.42 -8.99
CA ASP A 116 -11.86 -22.76 -10.39
C ASP A 116 -11.23 -24.09 -10.81
N SER A 117 -10.49 -24.76 -9.92
CA SER A 117 -9.86 -26.04 -10.21
C SER A 117 -10.31 -27.10 -9.21
N ASP A 118 -10.76 -28.25 -9.72
CA ASP A 118 -11.20 -29.36 -8.87
C ASP A 118 -10.13 -29.82 -7.87
N ALA A 119 -8.84 -29.73 -8.23
CA ALA A 119 -7.73 -30.10 -7.36
C ALA A 119 -7.53 -29.14 -6.18
N THR A 120 -7.94 -27.88 -6.30
CA THR A 120 -7.66 -26.83 -5.29
C THR A 120 -8.90 -26.16 -4.73
N ARG A 121 -10.11 -26.46 -5.25
CA ARG A 121 -11.34 -25.73 -4.88
C ARG A 121 -11.74 -25.85 -3.42
N TYR A 122 -11.33 -26.95 -2.78
CA TYR A 122 -11.56 -27.20 -1.35
C TYR A 122 -10.29 -27.05 -0.51
N TYR A 123 -9.18 -26.64 -1.12
CA TYR A 123 -7.92 -26.49 -0.41
C TYR A 123 -7.99 -25.28 0.52
N SER A 124 -7.80 -25.54 1.81
CA SER A 124 -7.65 -24.52 2.86
C SER A 124 -6.24 -24.64 3.44
N GLY A 125 -5.42 -23.60 3.26
CA GLY A 125 -4.04 -23.63 3.71
C GLY A 125 -3.17 -22.56 3.05
N VAL A 126 -1.88 -22.84 3.03
CA VAL A 126 -0.86 -21.96 2.44
C VAL A 126 -0.53 -22.45 1.04
N ALA A 127 -0.44 -21.54 0.08
CA ALA A 127 0.20 -21.77 -1.19
C ALA A 127 1.40 -20.83 -1.35
N THR A 128 2.49 -21.37 -1.88
CA THR A 128 3.71 -20.63 -2.17
C THR A 128 3.78 -20.36 -3.67
N TYR A 129 3.99 -19.09 -4.01
CA TYR A 129 4.13 -18.60 -5.38
C TYR A 129 5.56 -18.11 -5.60
N GLU A 130 6.22 -18.63 -6.63
CA GLU A 130 7.59 -18.27 -6.99
C GLU A 130 7.68 -17.92 -8.48
N LYS A 131 8.31 -16.77 -8.78
CA LYS A 131 8.63 -16.34 -10.14
C LYS A 131 9.97 -15.62 -10.14
N GLU A 132 10.75 -15.86 -11.18
CA GLU A 132 11.96 -15.11 -11.47
C GLU A 132 11.63 -13.99 -12.45
N ILE A 133 12.05 -12.77 -12.13
CA ILE A 133 11.77 -11.58 -12.93
C ILE A 133 13.05 -10.82 -13.22
N ASN A 134 13.12 -10.23 -14.41
CA ASN A 134 14.20 -9.31 -14.76
C ASN A 134 13.79 -7.92 -14.32
N VAL A 135 14.55 -7.34 -13.38
CA VAL A 135 14.28 -6.00 -12.85
C VAL A 135 15.25 -5.01 -13.49
N PRO A 136 14.77 -3.92 -14.08
CA PRO A 136 15.64 -2.86 -14.58
C PRO A 136 16.62 -2.38 -13.51
N THR A 137 17.90 -2.23 -13.86
CA THR A 137 18.97 -1.88 -12.91
C THR A 137 18.70 -0.56 -12.17
N ASN A 138 17.97 0.36 -12.79
CA ASN A 138 17.58 1.65 -12.22
C ASN A 138 16.50 1.55 -11.10
N TRP A 139 15.89 0.39 -10.88
CA TRP A 139 14.94 0.16 -9.77
C TRP A 139 15.63 -0.31 -8.48
N ILE A 140 16.87 -0.81 -8.59
CA ILE A 140 17.63 -1.32 -7.45
C ILE A 140 18.37 -0.15 -6.79
N THR A 141 17.65 0.62 -5.97
CA THR A 141 18.28 1.57 -5.04
C THR A 141 18.91 0.83 -3.86
N LYS A 142 19.96 1.41 -3.28
CA LYS A 142 20.98 0.73 -2.46
C LYS A 142 20.47 0.08 -1.15
N ASP A 143 19.22 0.32 -0.74
CA ASP A 143 18.75 0.00 0.62
C ASP A 143 17.44 -0.80 0.67
N LEU A 144 17.30 -1.86 -0.14
CA LEU A 144 16.27 -2.89 0.10
C LEU A 144 16.84 -3.98 1.04
N PRO A 145 16.43 -4.04 2.32
CA PRO A 145 16.82 -5.15 3.18
C PRO A 145 16.28 -6.47 2.61
N GLY A 146 17.19 -7.39 2.28
CA GLY A 146 16.87 -8.75 1.79
C GLY A 146 17.25 -9.05 0.33
N PHE A 147 17.80 -8.09 -0.43
CA PHE A 147 18.27 -8.32 -1.79
C PHE A 147 19.78 -8.57 -1.85
N TRP A 148 20.19 -9.82 -2.04
CA TRP A 148 21.59 -10.15 -2.37
C TRP A 148 21.83 -9.92 -3.87
N ARG A 149 22.74 -9.01 -4.24
CA ARG A 149 23.15 -8.79 -5.63
C ARG A 149 23.89 -10.02 -6.18
N ARG A 150 23.25 -10.75 -7.09
CA ARG A 150 23.93 -11.49 -8.16
C ARG A 150 23.09 -11.41 -9.43
N ASN A 151 23.53 -10.56 -10.36
CA ASN A 151 22.98 -10.35 -11.70
C ASN A 151 21.54 -9.78 -11.76
N SER A 152 21.15 -9.27 -12.91
CA SER A 152 19.92 -8.49 -13.20
C SER A 152 18.59 -9.24 -12.98
N ALA A 153 18.62 -10.37 -12.28
CA ALA A 153 17.49 -11.22 -11.97
C ALA A 153 17.11 -11.07 -10.50
N ALA A 154 15.85 -10.71 -10.25
CA ALA A 154 15.26 -10.70 -8.93
C ALA A 154 14.33 -11.91 -8.79
N ARG A 155 14.39 -12.59 -7.65
CA ARG A 155 13.39 -13.61 -7.29
C ARG A 155 12.34 -13.00 -6.39
N ALA A 156 11.09 -13.05 -6.84
CA ALA A 156 9.95 -12.67 -6.04
C ALA A 156 9.30 -13.93 -5.47
N LYS A 157 9.21 -14.01 -4.14
CA LYS A 157 8.55 -15.10 -3.43
C LYS A 157 7.42 -14.54 -2.59
N PHE A 158 6.21 -15.02 -2.84
CA PHE A 158 5.01 -14.62 -2.10
C PHE A 158 4.39 -15.85 -1.45
N ALA A 159 4.07 -15.74 -0.17
CA ALA A 159 3.27 -16.72 0.55
C ALA A 159 1.85 -16.17 0.67
N LYS A 160 0.88 -16.83 0.03
CA LYS A 160 -0.53 -16.48 0.18
C LYS A 160 -1.17 -17.50 1.12
N ARG A 161 -1.79 -17.00 2.19
CA ARG A 161 -2.67 -17.80 3.05
C ARG A 161 -4.11 -17.46 2.69
N HIS A 162 -4.93 -18.46 2.43
CA HIS A 162 -6.37 -18.29 2.40
C HIS A 162 -6.92 -18.95 3.66
N ALA A 163 -7.33 -18.13 4.64
CA ALA A 163 -8.22 -18.59 5.69
C ALA A 163 -9.64 -18.47 5.12
N GLY A 164 -10.30 -19.61 4.89
CA GLY A 164 -11.73 -19.60 4.64
C GLY A 164 -12.42 -19.13 5.91
N LEU A 165 -13.01 -17.94 5.89
CA LEU A 165 -14.16 -17.65 6.74
C LEU A 165 -15.37 -17.93 5.86
N ALA A 166 -15.99 -19.08 6.13
CA ALA A 166 -17.36 -19.37 5.70
C ALA A 166 -18.33 -18.40 6.39
#